data_AF-A0A7Y2DM77-F1
#
_entry.id   AF-A0A7Y2DM77-F1
#
_cell.length_a   1.000
_cell.length_b   1.000
_cell.length_c   1.000
_cell.angle_alpha   90.00
_cell.angle_beta   90.00
_cell.angle_gamma   90.00
#
_symmetry.space_group_name_H-M   'P 1'
#
loop_
_entity.id
_entity.type
_entity.pdbx_description
1 polymer ?
#
loop_
_entity_poly.entity_id
_entity_poly.type
_entity_poly.pdbx_seq_one_letter_code
_entity_poly.pdbx_strand_id
1 'polypeptide(L)'
;NTFINEAFPSEVSDNLDTGENASRIYLKGGAGTYAEIKLFDETDGKEALDQIKANNWIINEANLVFYVDKTPGVIEPPRLYLFDTETNFPLIGSNDEFDASSSLRSYPFYGGVIEQSDASNIKYTVKITDYLNDLVVRNAENVTLGLTITPDIRQIAVSNAMLANDTEKELPVYATVSPLGTVLFGSDLEAANTNKKLKLEIFYTETD
;
A
#
# COMPACT_ATOMS: atom_id res chain seq x y z
N ASN A 1 -32.98 2.60 10.99
CA ASN A 1 -31.76 3.05 11.70
C ASN A 1 -30.89 1.84 12.07
N THR A 2 -30.37 1.12 11.08
CA THR A 2 -29.54 -0.07 11.27
C THR A 2 -28.33 0.04 10.34
N PHE A 3 -27.14 -0.22 10.87
CA PHE A 3 -25.93 -0.43 10.06
C PHE A 3 -25.78 -1.92 9.84
N ILE A 4 -25.87 -2.35 8.59
CA ILE A 4 -25.64 -3.74 8.18
C ILE A 4 -24.52 -3.67 7.15
N ASN A 5 -23.39 -4.31 7.44
CA ASN A 5 -22.38 -4.55 6.41
C ASN A 5 -22.82 -5.76 5.60
N GLU A 6 -22.93 -5.58 4.30
CA GLU A 6 -23.16 -6.70 3.39
C GLU A 6 -21.93 -7.62 3.40
N ALA A 7 -22.17 -8.92 3.37
CA ALA A 7 -21.10 -9.88 3.18
C ALA A 7 -20.44 -9.66 1.81
N PHE A 8 -19.13 -9.85 1.74
CA PHE A 8 -18.43 -9.80 0.46
C PHE A 8 -18.97 -10.90 -0.48
N PRO A 9 -19.07 -10.63 -1.79
CA PRO A 9 -19.29 -11.69 -2.77
C PRO A 9 -18.22 -12.78 -2.67
N SER A 10 -18.56 -14.02 -3.02
CA SER A 10 -17.62 -15.16 -2.95
C SER A 10 -16.34 -14.91 -3.74
N GLU A 11 -16.45 -14.26 -4.90
CA GLU A 11 -15.30 -13.86 -5.74
C GLU A 11 -14.27 -13.00 -4.99
N VAL A 12 -14.71 -12.22 -3.99
CA VAL A 12 -13.80 -11.45 -3.14
C VAL A 12 -13.36 -12.29 -1.95
N SER A 13 -14.29 -12.89 -1.21
CA SER A 13 -13.96 -13.62 0.02
C SER A 13 -13.01 -14.78 -0.19
N ASP A 14 -13.13 -15.49 -1.32
CA ASP A 14 -12.30 -16.65 -1.65
C ASP A 14 -10.86 -16.25 -2.03
N ASN A 15 -10.62 -14.96 -2.28
CA ASN A 15 -9.31 -14.40 -2.60
C ASN A 15 -8.70 -13.58 -1.45
N LEU A 16 -9.33 -13.53 -0.27
CA LEU A 16 -8.78 -12.89 0.93
C LEU A 16 -8.03 -13.90 1.79
N ASP A 17 -6.92 -13.47 2.38
CA ASP A 17 -6.14 -14.26 3.37
C ASP A 17 -5.73 -15.67 2.88
N THR A 18 -5.38 -15.79 1.60
CA THR A 18 -4.99 -17.07 0.99
C THR A 18 -3.54 -17.47 1.31
N GLY A 19 -2.72 -16.52 1.79
CA GLY A 19 -1.28 -16.70 2.00
C GLY A 19 -0.44 -16.69 0.72
N GLU A 20 -1.08 -16.60 -0.44
CA GLU A 20 -0.45 -16.63 -1.76
C GLU A 20 -0.35 -15.22 -2.37
N ASN A 21 0.49 -15.06 -3.40
CA ASN A 21 0.53 -13.81 -4.16
C ASN A 21 -0.82 -13.54 -4.84
N ALA A 22 -1.40 -12.38 -4.53
CA ALA A 22 -2.72 -12.04 -5.01
C ALA A 22 -2.68 -11.49 -6.46
N SER A 23 -3.66 -11.90 -7.28
CA SER A 23 -3.92 -11.27 -8.58
C SER A 23 -4.68 -9.95 -8.46
N ARG A 24 -5.42 -9.78 -7.36
CA ARG A 24 -6.19 -8.59 -7.01
C ARG A 24 -6.06 -8.28 -5.53
N ILE A 25 -5.93 -7.01 -5.23
CA ILE A 25 -5.85 -6.49 -3.86
C ILE A 25 -7.14 -5.73 -3.59
N TYR A 26 -7.92 -6.23 -2.63
CA TYR A 26 -9.22 -5.65 -2.28
C TYR A 26 -9.10 -4.80 -1.04
N LEU A 27 -9.35 -3.49 -1.16
CA LEU A 27 -9.33 -2.56 -0.05
C LEU A 27 -10.73 -1.98 0.20
N LYS A 28 -11.17 -1.97 1.45
CA LYS A 28 -12.50 -1.47 1.80
C LYS A 28 -12.50 -0.79 3.16
N GLY A 29 -12.91 0.47 3.21
CA GLY A 29 -13.15 1.20 4.45
C GLY A 29 -14.38 0.68 5.21
N GLY A 30 -14.59 1.17 6.43
CA GLY A 30 -15.52 0.57 7.40
C GLY A 30 -14.88 -0.62 8.12
N ALA A 31 -15.68 -1.64 8.44
CA ALA A 31 -15.15 -2.92 8.95
C ALA A 31 -14.64 -3.83 7.81
N GLY A 32 -14.16 -3.22 6.71
CA GLY A 32 -13.86 -3.91 5.46
C GLY A 32 -12.51 -4.62 5.49
N THR A 33 -11.75 -4.48 4.40
CA THR A 33 -10.51 -5.22 4.16
C THR A 33 -9.32 -4.28 4.06
N TYR A 34 -8.18 -4.78 4.48
CA TYR A 34 -6.86 -4.24 4.22
C TYR A 34 -6.02 -5.32 3.55
N ALA A 35 -4.84 -4.96 3.05
CA ALA A 35 -3.92 -5.90 2.44
C ALA A 35 -2.56 -5.87 3.15
N GLU A 36 -1.84 -6.98 3.06
CA GLU A 36 -0.45 -7.09 3.48
C GLU A 36 0.45 -7.27 2.26
N ILE A 37 1.60 -6.62 2.30
CA ILE A 37 2.58 -6.59 1.23
C ILE A 37 3.92 -6.96 1.83
N LYS A 38 4.45 -8.09 1.38
CA LYS A 38 5.84 -8.48 1.63
C LYS A 38 6.66 -8.03 0.42
N LEU A 39 7.43 -6.96 0.58
CA LEU A 39 8.19 -6.37 -0.53
C LEU A 39 9.29 -7.29 -1.04
N PHE A 40 9.92 -7.99 -0.10
CA PHE A 40 11.00 -8.91 -0.35
C PHE A 40 10.65 -10.20 0.37
N ASP A 41 10.42 -11.28 -0.37
CA ASP A 41 10.33 -12.61 0.22
C ASP A 41 11.74 -13.10 0.64
N GLU A 42 11.78 -14.22 1.35
CA GLU A 42 13.05 -14.78 1.86
C GLU A 42 13.99 -15.28 0.76
N THR A 43 13.51 -15.46 -0.48
CA THR A 43 14.26 -16.13 -1.55
C THR A 43 14.70 -15.16 -2.66
N ASP A 44 13.76 -14.50 -3.34
CA ASP A 44 13.99 -13.59 -4.45
C ASP A 44 14.19 -12.15 -3.97
N GLY A 45 13.51 -11.77 -2.88
CA GLY A 45 13.56 -10.42 -2.33
C GLY A 45 14.92 -10.04 -1.73
N LYS A 46 15.61 -11.03 -1.17
CA LYS A 46 16.96 -10.86 -0.64
C LYS A 46 17.97 -10.55 -1.74
N GLU A 47 17.82 -11.13 -2.93
CA GLU A 47 18.74 -10.91 -4.05
C GLU A 47 18.73 -9.46 -4.52
N ALA A 48 17.55 -8.83 -4.63
CA ALA A 48 17.44 -7.43 -5.02
C ALA A 48 18.12 -6.48 -4.02
N LEU A 49 17.89 -6.68 -2.71
CA LEU A 49 18.55 -5.90 -1.67
C LEU A 49 20.05 -6.15 -1.63
N ASP A 50 20.48 -7.41 -1.74
CA ASP A 50 21.89 -7.78 -1.73
C ASP A 50 22.61 -7.23 -2.97
N GLN A 51 21.94 -7.14 -4.13
CA GLN A 51 22.48 -6.50 -5.33
C GLN A 51 22.69 -5.00 -5.13
N ILE A 52 21.71 -4.28 -4.56
CA ILE A 52 21.84 -2.84 -4.27
C ILE A 52 23.02 -2.61 -3.31
N LYS A 53 23.14 -3.45 -2.26
CA LYS A 53 24.24 -3.39 -1.30
C LYS A 53 25.59 -3.71 -1.95
N ALA A 54 25.67 -4.76 -2.75
CA ALA A 54 26.92 -5.21 -3.37
C ALA A 54 27.49 -4.19 -4.36
N ASN A 55 26.62 -3.45 -5.07
CA ASN A 55 27.03 -2.43 -6.02
C ASN A 55 27.13 -1.02 -5.41
N ASN A 56 26.94 -0.87 -4.09
CA ASN A 56 26.94 0.41 -3.38
C ASN A 56 26.05 1.48 -4.03
N TRP A 57 24.92 1.08 -4.61
CA TRP A 57 24.01 2.00 -5.27
C TRP A 57 23.38 2.97 -4.27
N ILE A 58 23.32 4.25 -4.65
CA ILE A 58 22.67 5.29 -3.85
C ILE A 58 21.22 5.39 -4.31
N ILE A 59 20.27 5.00 -3.47
CA ILE A 59 18.84 5.10 -3.77
C ILE A 59 18.42 6.57 -3.66
N ASN A 60 18.04 7.16 -4.79
CA ASN A 60 17.54 8.54 -4.85
C ASN A 60 16.03 8.59 -4.59
N GLU A 61 15.30 7.62 -5.13
CA GLU A 61 13.85 7.52 -4.97
C GLU A 61 13.41 6.06 -5.12
N ALA A 62 12.44 5.65 -4.31
CA ALA A 62 11.78 4.36 -4.44
C ALA A 62 10.27 4.53 -4.22
N ASN A 63 9.48 3.91 -5.10
CA ASN A 63 8.03 4.03 -5.13
C ASN A 63 7.35 2.68 -5.28
N LEU A 64 6.20 2.52 -4.62
CA LEU A 64 5.23 1.48 -4.94
C LEU A 64 4.13 2.06 -5.82
N VAL A 65 3.92 1.42 -6.97
CA VAL A 65 2.91 1.84 -7.95
C VAL A 65 1.79 0.81 -7.98
N PHE A 66 0.60 1.26 -7.61
CA PHE A 66 -0.63 0.46 -7.60
C PHE A 66 -1.54 0.93 -8.72
N TYR A 67 -1.93 0.04 -9.62
CA TYR A 67 -2.94 0.34 -10.63
C TYR A 67 -4.31 -0.13 -10.16
N VAL A 68 -5.34 0.66 -10.46
CA VAL A 68 -6.73 0.31 -10.15
C VAL A 68 -7.30 -0.63 -11.21
N ASP A 69 -7.87 -1.76 -10.76
CA ASP A 69 -8.76 -2.57 -11.59
C ASP A 69 -10.19 -2.00 -11.53
N LYS A 70 -10.47 -1.14 -12.50
CA LYS A 70 -11.65 -0.29 -12.49
C LYS A 70 -12.93 -1.11 -12.58
N THR A 71 -13.77 -0.97 -11.55
CA THR A 71 -15.13 -1.50 -11.56
C THR A 71 -16.14 -0.38 -11.87
N PRO A 72 -17.02 -0.53 -12.87
CA PRO A 72 -18.02 0.49 -13.18
C PRO A 72 -18.90 0.83 -11.98
N GLY A 73 -19.08 2.13 -11.70
CA GLY A 73 -19.92 2.61 -10.59
C GLY A 73 -19.24 2.64 -9.22
N VAL A 74 -18.00 2.17 -9.10
CA VAL A 74 -17.20 2.31 -7.88
C VAL A 74 -16.53 3.68 -7.86
N ILE A 75 -16.60 4.35 -6.70
CA ILE A 75 -15.87 5.60 -6.45
C ILE A 75 -14.58 5.24 -5.74
N GLU A 76 -13.46 5.53 -6.40
CA GLU A 76 -12.14 5.25 -5.87
C GLU A 76 -11.82 6.13 -4.64
N PRO A 77 -11.17 5.57 -3.61
CA PRO A 77 -10.75 6.31 -2.44
C PRO A 77 -9.74 7.39 -2.84
N PRO A 78 -9.75 8.56 -2.19
CA PRO A 78 -8.88 9.66 -2.58
C PRO A 78 -7.40 9.37 -2.28
N ARG A 79 -7.12 8.48 -1.31
CA ARG A 79 -5.76 8.18 -0.86
C ARG A 79 -5.63 6.77 -0.26
N LEU A 80 -4.51 6.13 -0.55
CA LEU A 80 -4.02 4.92 0.12
C LEU A 80 -3.14 5.27 1.33
N TYR A 81 -3.18 4.41 2.33
CA TYR A 81 -2.39 4.47 3.55
C TYR A 81 -1.53 3.21 3.63
N LEU A 82 -0.24 3.37 3.31
CA LEU A 82 0.77 2.32 3.41
C LEU A 82 1.52 2.49 4.73
N PHE A 83 1.56 1.43 5.53
CA PHE A 83 2.07 1.48 6.89
C PHE A 83 2.94 0.28 7.23
N ASP A 84 3.78 0.44 8.23
CA ASP A 84 4.54 -0.65 8.85
C ASP A 84 3.62 -1.43 9.80
N THR A 85 3.49 -2.75 9.65
CA THR A 85 2.57 -3.54 10.50
C THR A 85 3.02 -3.67 11.95
N GLU A 86 4.28 -3.41 12.28
CA GLU A 86 4.79 -3.45 13.65
C GLU A 86 4.46 -2.16 14.40
N THR A 87 4.48 -1.01 13.72
CA THR A 87 4.23 0.31 14.33
C THR A 87 2.86 0.91 14.00
N ASN A 88 2.20 0.41 12.96
CA ASN A 88 0.95 0.90 12.38
C ASN A 88 1.01 2.36 11.87
N PHE A 89 2.22 2.92 11.76
CA PHE A 89 2.46 4.27 11.27
C PHE A 89 2.75 4.30 9.78
N PRO A 90 2.38 5.39 9.09
CA PRO A 90 2.58 5.48 7.66
C PRO A 90 4.08 5.62 7.37
N LEU A 91 4.54 5.09 6.23
CA LEU A 91 5.95 5.13 5.82
C LEU A 91 6.43 6.51 5.34
N ILE A 92 5.93 7.59 5.95
CA ILE A 92 6.29 8.96 5.63
C ILE A 92 7.75 9.16 5.97
N GLY A 93 8.53 9.60 4.98
CA GLY A 93 9.95 9.84 5.14
C GLY A 93 10.25 11.03 6.03
N SER A 94 11.45 11.04 6.57
CA SER A 94 12.02 12.13 7.36
C SER A 94 12.08 13.47 6.60
N ASN A 95 12.20 13.41 5.27
CA ASN A 95 12.25 14.56 4.37
C ASN A 95 10.92 14.84 3.66
N ASP A 96 9.85 14.14 4.00
CA ASP A 96 8.53 14.43 3.44
C ASP A 96 7.93 15.68 4.10
N GLU A 97 7.85 16.75 3.33
CA GLU A 97 7.32 18.03 3.80
C GLU A 97 5.83 17.91 4.16
N PHE A 98 5.47 18.47 5.32
CA PHE A 98 4.10 18.58 5.77
C PHE A 98 3.48 19.91 5.33
N ASP A 99 2.35 19.84 4.61
CA ASP A 99 1.53 21.00 4.24
C ASP A 99 0.19 20.98 4.99
N ALA A 100 -0.03 21.94 5.88
CA ALA A 100 -1.27 22.04 6.65
C ALA A 100 -2.48 22.52 5.81
N SER A 101 -2.26 23.03 4.60
CA SER A 101 -3.27 23.70 3.78
C SER A 101 -4.35 22.77 3.22
N SER A 102 -4.08 21.46 3.16
CA SER A 102 -4.98 20.45 2.61
C SER A 102 -4.85 19.12 3.34
N SER A 103 -5.97 18.49 3.71
CA SER A 103 -5.96 17.13 4.26
C SER A 103 -5.47 16.10 3.24
N LEU A 104 -5.88 16.24 1.98
CA LEU A 104 -5.51 15.30 0.93
C LEU A 104 -4.06 15.48 0.47
N ARG A 105 -3.58 16.72 0.39
CA ARG A 105 -2.22 17.06 -0.04
C ARG A 105 -1.27 17.34 1.11
N SER A 106 -1.57 16.86 2.31
CA SER A 106 -0.78 17.19 3.51
C SER A 106 0.67 16.69 3.47
N TYR A 107 0.96 15.74 2.60
CA TYR A 107 2.31 15.27 2.28
C TYR A 107 2.40 15.14 0.76
N PRO A 108 2.68 16.25 0.05
CA PRO A 108 2.57 16.29 -1.40
C PRO A 108 3.60 15.40 -2.11
N PHE A 109 4.76 15.15 -1.48
CA PHE A 109 5.85 14.33 -2.02
C PHE A 109 5.87 12.88 -1.53
N TYR A 110 5.04 12.53 -0.54
CA TYR A 110 4.88 11.14 -0.08
C TYR A 110 3.96 10.35 -1.03
N GLY A 111 3.00 11.03 -1.65
CA GLY A 111 2.05 10.43 -2.58
C GLY A 111 0.94 9.63 -1.90
N GLY A 112 0.56 8.51 -2.52
CA GLY A 112 -0.60 7.68 -2.17
C GLY A 112 -1.94 8.30 -2.54
N VAL A 113 -1.95 9.52 -3.07
CA VAL A 113 -3.15 10.20 -3.57
C VAL A 113 -3.50 9.63 -4.95
N ILE A 114 -4.79 9.52 -5.25
CA ILE A 114 -5.27 9.05 -6.55
C ILE A 114 -4.70 9.91 -7.69
N GLU A 115 -4.13 9.24 -8.68
CA GLU A 115 -3.64 9.83 -9.92
C GLU A 115 -4.48 9.31 -11.08
N GLN A 116 -5.08 10.23 -11.83
CA GLN A 116 -5.91 9.90 -12.98
C GLN A 116 -5.39 10.66 -14.20
N SER A 117 -4.69 9.97 -15.11
CA SER A 117 -4.27 10.56 -16.39
C SER A 117 -5.39 10.49 -17.42
N ASP A 118 -6.20 9.44 -17.38
CA ASP A 118 -7.34 9.21 -18.26
C ASP A 118 -8.38 8.32 -17.55
N ALA A 119 -9.52 8.07 -18.19
CA ALA A 119 -10.60 7.29 -17.58
C ALA A 119 -10.26 5.80 -17.37
N SER A 120 -9.18 5.28 -17.98
CA SER A 120 -8.79 3.88 -18.03
C SER A 120 -7.47 3.58 -17.29
N ASN A 121 -6.78 4.62 -16.85
CA ASN A 121 -5.49 4.59 -16.18
C ASN A 121 -5.55 5.43 -14.91
N ILE A 122 -5.99 4.77 -13.85
CA ILE A 122 -6.01 5.29 -12.49
C ILE A 122 -4.95 4.52 -11.71
N LYS A 123 -4.09 5.23 -10.99
CA LYS A 123 -3.04 4.65 -10.16
C LYS A 123 -2.85 5.41 -8.85
N TYR A 124 -2.10 4.80 -7.95
CA TYR A 124 -1.55 5.43 -6.76
C TYR A 124 -0.04 5.17 -6.74
N THR A 125 0.74 6.21 -6.53
CA THR A 125 2.19 6.09 -6.33
C THR A 125 2.51 6.45 -4.89
N VAL A 126 3.04 5.51 -4.09
CA VAL A 126 3.43 5.74 -2.70
C VAL A 126 4.95 5.70 -2.60
N LYS A 127 5.56 6.76 -2.09
CA LYS A 127 7.01 6.83 -1.91
C LYS A 127 7.42 6.03 -0.67
N ILE A 128 8.46 5.20 -0.81
CA ILE A 128 9.03 4.36 0.25
C ILE A 128 10.56 4.48 0.31
N THR A 129 11.09 5.63 -0.12
CA THR A 129 12.52 5.86 -0.29
C THR A 129 13.30 5.70 1.02
N ASP A 130 12.79 6.31 2.10
CA ASP A 130 13.43 6.22 3.41
C ASP A 130 13.39 4.79 3.96
N TYR A 131 12.25 4.09 3.80
CA TYR A 131 12.12 2.69 4.17
C TYR A 131 13.15 1.81 3.45
N LEU A 132 13.30 1.94 2.13
CA LEU A 132 14.26 1.15 1.37
C LEU A 132 15.72 1.50 1.73
N ASN A 133 16.00 2.78 1.98
CA ASN A 133 17.30 3.21 2.47
C ASN A 133 17.63 2.61 3.85
N ASP A 134 16.65 2.46 4.73
CA ASP A 134 16.85 1.83 6.05
C ASP A 134 17.21 0.35 5.93
N LEU A 135 16.55 -0.38 5.02
CA LEU A 135 16.88 -1.78 4.73
C LEU A 135 18.30 -1.94 4.15
N VAL A 136 18.70 -1.03 3.26
CA VAL A 136 19.96 -1.13 2.51
C VAL A 136 21.14 -0.58 3.31
N VAL A 137 21.02 0.62 3.88
CA VAL A 137 22.12 1.36 4.51
C VAL A 137 22.20 1.07 6.01
N ARG A 138 21.05 0.97 6.69
CA ARG A 138 20.98 0.82 8.16
C ARG A 138 20.79 -0.64 8.60
N ASN A 139 20.65 -1.57 7.64
CA ASN A 139 20.34 -2.98 7.88
C ASN A 139 19.11 -3.14 8.79
N ALA A 140 18.08 -2.32 8.58
CA ALA A 140 16.80 -2.48 9.23
C ALA A 140 16.14 -3.82 8.85
N GLU A 141 15.24 -4.29 9.70
CA GLU A 141 14.46 -5.50 9.44
C GLU A 141 13.43 -5.24 8.34
N ASN A 142 13.28 -6.21 7.43
CA ASN A 142 12.25 -6.16 6.41
C ASN A 142 10.91 -6.58 7.03
N VAL A 143 10.12 -5.59 7.42
CA VAL A 143 8.80 -5.79 8.02
C VAL A 143 7.74 -6.00 6.94
N THR A 144 6.62 -6.61 7.32
CA THR A 144 5.45 -6.65 6.45
C THR A 144 4.83 -5.26 6.38
N LEU A 145 4.40 -4.84 5.19
CA LEU A 145 3.71 -3.59 5.01
C LEU A 145 2.20 -3.81 4.97
N GLY A 146 1.45 -3.00 5.69
CA GLY A 146 0.00 -2.94 5.59
C GLY A 146 -0.42 -1.89 4.58
N LEU A 147 -1.49 -2.16 3.83
CA LEU A 147 -2.10 -1.23 2.90
C LEU A 147 -3.60 -1.12 3.18
N THR A 148 -4.07 0.09 3.38
CA THR A 148 -5.50 0.41 3.50
C THR A 148 -5.83 1.75 2.83
N ILE A 149 -7.05 2.23 2.97
CA ILE A 149 -7.50 3.54 2.47
C ILE A 149 -7.52 4.54 3.61
N THR A 150 -7.35 5.83 3.31
CA THR A 150 -7.55 6.89 4.30
C THR A 150 -8.20 8.13 3.70
N PRO A 151 -9.18 8.74 4.38
CA PRO A 151 -9.65 10.09 4.04
C PRO A 151 -8.67 11.21 4.42
N ASP A 152 -7.79 10.98 5.40
CA ASP A 152 -6.84 11.96 5.91
C ASP A 152 -5.64 11.26 6.54
N ILE A 153 -4.48 11.32 5.89
CA ILE A 153 -3.27 10.64 6.34
C ILE A 153 -2.68 11.23 7.64
N ARG A 154 -3.11 12.42 8.05
CA ARG A 154 -2.67 13.05 9.30
C ARG A 154 -3.21 12.33 10.53
N GLN A 155 -4.24 11.50 10.35
CA GLN A 155 -4.92 10.78 11.40
C GLN A 155 -4.30 9.39 11.54
N ILE A 156 -3.27 9.32 12.38
CA ILE A 156 -2.46 8.11 12.61
C ILE A 156 -2.94 7.27 13.80
N ALA A 157 -4.16 7.52 14.29
CA ALA A 157 -4.72 6.78 15.41
C ALA A 157 -4.95 5.31 15.03
N VAL A 158 -4.59 4.43 15.94
CA VAL A 158 -4.74 2.97 15.81
C VAL A 158 -5.75 2.46 16.82
N SER A 159 -6.41 1.35 16.50
CA SER A 159 -7.29 0.66 17.42
C SER A 159 -7.26 -0.83 17.12
N ASN A 160 -7.59 -1.62 18.14
CA ASN A 160 -7.83 -3.04 17.96
C ASN A 160 -9.02 -3.28 17.04
N ALA A 161 -8.81 -4.18 16.08
CA ALA A 161 -9.81 -4.74 15.20
C ALA A 161 -9.82 -6.26 15.42
N MET A 162 -11.03 -6.84 15.38
CA MET A 162 -11.20 -8.29 15.36
C MET A 162 -11.22 -8.75 13.90
N LEU A 163 -10.29 -9.62 13.53
CA LEU A 163 -10.25 -10.24 12.21
C LEU A 163 -11.20 -11.44 12.14
N ALA A 164 -11.48 -11.93 10.93
CA ALA A 164 -12.44 -13.02 10.70
C ALA A 164 -12.06 -14.35 11.38
N ASN A 165 -10.78 -14.54 11.70
CA ASN A 165 -10.23 -15.71 12.39
C ASN A 165 -10.15 -15.52 13.93
N ASP A 166 -10.93 -14.60 14.48
CA ASP A 166 -10.93 -14.22 15.90
C ASP A 166 -9.56 -13.73 16.43
N THR A 167 -8.70 -13.24 15.53
CA THR A 167 -7.42 -12.62 15.90
C THR A 167 -7.61 -11.12 16.10
N GLU A 168 -7.17 -10.62 17.25
CA GLU A 168 -7.12 -9.18 17.52
C GLU A 168 -5.84 -8.58 16.93
N LYS A 169 -5.99 -7.49 16.18
CA LYS A 169 -4.87 -6.77 15.55
C LYS A 169 -5.06 -5.27 15.65
N GLU A 170 -4.01 -4.52 15.99
CA GLU A 170 -4.03 -3.07 15.89
C GLU A 170 -3.96 -2.64 14.42
N LEU A 171 -4.88 -1.77 14.01
CA LEU A 171 -4.94 -1.24 12.64
C LEU A 171 -5.23 0.27 12.64
N PRO A 172 -4.80 1.00 11.59
CA PRO A 172 -5.17 2.41 11.40
C PRO A 172 -6.69 2.60 11.38
N VAL A 173 -7.21 3.40 12.31
CA VAL A 173 -8.66 3.52 12.51
C VAL A 173 -9.35 4.35 11.44
N TYR A 174 -8.62 5.25 10.77
CA TYR A 174 -9.21 6.22 9.87
C TYR A 174 -9.72 5.64 8.55
N ALA A 175 -9.37 4.39 8.23
CA ALA A 175 -10.02 3.65 7.15
C ALA A 175 -11.50 3.38 7.46
N THR A 176 -11.85 3.23 8.74
CA THR A 176 -13.19 2.79 9.17
C THR A 176 -14.26 3.88 9.02
N VAL A 177 -13.86 5.15 8.93
CA VAL A 177 -14.78 6.29 8.75
C VAL A 177 -15.18 6.54 7.29
N SER A 178 -14.69 5.74 6.34
CA SER A 178 -14.99 5.86 4.91
C SER A 178 -15.79 4.66 4.39
N PRO A 179 -16.86 4.87 3.60
CA PRO A 179 -17.54 3.79 2.92
C PRO A 179 -16.84 3.37 1.62
N LEU A 180 -15.79 4.06 1.17
CA LEU A 180 -15.15 3.79 -0.12
C LEU A 180 -14.33 2.50 -0.09
N GLY A 181 -14.07 1.97 -1.27
CA GLY A 181 -13.22 0.81 -1.49
C GLY A 181 -12.66 0.83 -2.91
N THR A 182 -11.62 0.04 -3.14
CA THR A 182 -10.96 -0.08 -4.44
C THR A 182 -10.47 -1.50 -4.64
N VAL A 183 -10.32 -1.87 -5.90
CA VAL A 183 -9.65 -3.10 -6.31
C VAL A 183 -8.40 -2.68 -7.06
N LEU A 184 -7.24 -3.15 -6.58
CA LEU A 184 -5.96 -2.90 -7.22
C LEU A 184 -5.47 -4.17 -7.90
N PHE A 185 -4.70 -4.01 -8.96
CA PHE A 185 -3.96 -5.10 -9.56
C PHE A 185 -2.85 -5.57 -8.61
N GLY A 186 -2.76 -6.88 -8.38
CA GLY A 186 -1.72 -7.49 -7.54
C GLY A 186 -0.45 -7.84 -8.31
N SER A 187 0.36 -8.74 -7.73
CA SER A 187 1.64 -9.20 -8.28
C SER A 187 1.47 -10.38 -9.25
N ASP A 188 0.50 -11.27 -9.01
CA ASP A 188 0.26 -12.47 -9.82
C ASP A 188 -0.78 -12.19 -10.92
N LEU A 189 -0.32 -11.65 -12.05
CA LEU A 189 -1.20 -11.28 -13.17
C LEU A 189 -0.93 -12.10 -14.43
N GLU A 190 -2.02 -12.44 -15.11
CA GLU A 190 -2.03 -12.92 -16.48
C GLU A 190 -1.33 -11.92 -17.44
N ALA A 191 -0.71 -12.47 -18.49
CA ALA A 191 0.17 -11.73 -19.41
C ALA A 191 -0.46 -10.46 -20.04
N ALA A 192 -1.79 -10.42 -20.17
CA ALA A 192 -2.53 -9.29 -20.72
C ALA A 192 -2.49 -8.02 -19.84
N ASN A 193 -2.25 -8.16 -18.53
CA ASN A 193 -2.25 -7.06 -17.56
C ASN A 193 -0.87 -6.81 -16.93
N THR A 194 0.19 -7.40 -17.46
CA THR A 194 1.57 -7.30 -16.91
C THR A 194 2.05 -5.87 -16.74
N ASN A 195 1.58 -4.93 -17.56
CA ASN A 195 1.92 -3.51 -17.43
C ASN A 195 1.27 -2.82 -16.23
N LYS A 196 0.21 -3.41 -15.65
CA LYS A 196 -0.55 -2.90 -14.50
C LYS A 196 -0.27 -3.63 -13.19
N LYS A 197 0.65 -4.62 -13.20
CA LYS A 197 1.06 -5.31 -11.98
C LYS A 197 1.57 -4.33 -10.92
N LEU A 198 1.45 -4.71 -9.65
CA LEU A 198 2.13 -4.03 -8.56
C LEU A 198 3.64 -3.97 -8.86
N LYS A 199 4.23 -2.78 -8.76
CA LYS A 199 5.66 -2.56 -9.05
C LYS A 199 6.33 -1.80 -7.92
N LEU A 200 7.55 -2.22 -7.63
CA LEU A 200 8.56 -1.44 -6.95
C LEU A 200 9.44 -0.76 -8.01
N GLU A 201 9.40 0.56 -8.08
CA GLU A 201 10.24 1.37 -8.96
C GLU A 201 11.36 2.00 -8.12
N ILE A 202 12.62 1.77 -8.49
CA ILE A 202 13.80 2.28 -7.78
C ILE A 202 14.63 3.13 -8.75
N PHE A 203 14.86 4.38 -8.38
CA PHE A 203 15.76 5.31 -9.04
C PHE A 203 17.02 5.42 -8.21
N TYR A 204 18.16 5.10 -8.80
CA TYR A 204 19.43 5.03 -8.08
C TYR A 204 20.57 5.65 -8.89
N THR A 205 21.65 5.98 -8.20
CA THR A 205 22.93 6.39 -8.79
C THR A 205 23.96 5.30 -8.57
N GLU A 206 24.63 4.91 -9.64
CA GLU A 206 25.77 3.99 -9.60
C GLU A 206 27.01 4.75 -9.12
N THR A 207 27.75 4.14 -8.20
CA THR A 207 29.05 4.66 -7.76
C THR A 207 30.15 3.88 -8.47
N ASP A 208 30.98 4.58 -9.25
CA ASP A 208 32.19 4.04 -9.88
C ASP A 208 33.31 3.75 -8.86
#